data_AF-A0A662KUG9-F1
#
_entry.id   AF-A0A662KUG9-F1
#
_cell.length_a   1.000
_cell.length_b   1.000
_cell.length_c   1.000
_cell.angle_alpha   90.00
_cell.angle_beta   90.00
_cell.angle_gamma   90.00
#
_symmetry.space_group_name_H-M   'P 1'
#
loop_
_entity.id
_entity.type
_entity.pdbx_description
1 polymer ?
#
loop_
_entity_poly.entity_id
_entity_poly.type
_entity_poly.pdbx_seq_one_letter_code
_entity_poly.pdbx_strand_id
1 'polypeptide(L)'
;MKFDVLPKVFKNMFSKPMTVRFPHESIPIPDGYRGEHEYDIDKCISCGLCAKICPNRAIEMVEATEEYKERYPKKYPKIDLGKCCFCALCQDICPKDAIKLTKYFFLSTFDKSKVIKNPALKTEGE
;
A
#
# COMPACT_ATOMS: atom_id res chain seq x y z
N MET A 1 38.23 30.95 -15.87
CA MET A 1 37.04 30.13 -15.54
C MET A 1 37.21 28.78 -16.23
N LYS A 2 37.13 27.66 -15.50
CA LYS A 2 37.35 26.33 -16.09
C LYS A 2 36.12 25.92 -16.91
N PHE A 3 36.33 25.72 -18.20
CA PHE A 3 35.30 25.41 -19.21
C PHE A 3 34.99 23.90 -19.32
N ASP A 4 35.40 23.11 -18.32
CA ASP A 4 35.32 21.63 -18.28
C ASP A 4 33.89 21.06 -18.38
N VAL A 5 32.86 21.93 -18.25
CA VAL A 5 31.44 21.55 -18.29
C VAL A 5 30.86 21.59 -19.72
N LEU A 6 31.45 22.37 -20.64
CA LEU A 6 30.96 22.52 -22.02
C LEU A 6 30.84 21.19 -22.77
N PRO A 7 31.82 20.27 -22.74
CA PRO A 7 31.69 18.98 -23.43
C PRO A 7 30.52 18.14 -22.91
N LYS A 8 30.25 18.21 -21.61
CA LYS A 8 29.14 17.47 -20.97
C LYS A 8 27.79 18.07 -21.33
N VAL A 9 27.71 19.40 -21.45
CA VAL A 9 26.52 20.11 -21.94
C VAL A 9 26.20 19.73 -23.38
N PHE A 10 27.19 19.76 -24.28
CA PHE A 10 26.99 19.34 -25.67
C PHE A 10 26.54 17.87 -25.77
N LYS A 11 27.16 16.96 -25.00
CA LYS A 11 26.74 15.55 -24.97
C LYS A 11 25.29 15.39 -24.48
N ASN A 12 24.91 16.10 -23.42
CA ASN A 12 23.57 16.00 -22.85
C ASN A 12 22.51 16.64 -23.76
N MET A 13 22.84 17.69 -24.53
CA MET A 13 21.90 18.37 -25.44
C MET A 13 21.37 17.46 -26.55
N PHE A 14 22.17 16.50 -27.02
CA PHE A 14 21.76 15.52 -28.04
C PHE A 14 21.27 14.18 -27.46
N SER A 15 21.27 14.04 -26.13
CA SER A 15 20.78 12.83 -25.45
C SER A 15 19.26 12.90 -25.25
N LYS A 16 18.57 11.76 -25.25
CA LYS A 16 17.15 11.73 -24.87
C LYS A 16 16.98 12.15 -23.40
N PRO A 17 15.91 12.91 -23.06
CA PRO A 17 15.65 13.29 -21.68
C PRO A 17 15.34 12.06 -20.83
N MET A 18 15.77 12.08 -19.57
CA MET A 18 15.48 11.01 -18.59
C MET A 18 14.03 11.04 -18.08
N THR A 19 13.29 12.12 -18.37
CA THR A 19 11.92 12.35 -17.90
C THR A 19 10.93 11.41 -18.58
N VAL A 20 10.00 10.87 -17.81
CA VAL A 20 8.81 10.14 -18.30
C VAL A 20 7.61 11.08 -18.42
N ARG A 21 6.71 10.81 -19.38
CA ARG A 21 5.49 11.62 -19.57
C ARG A 21 4.37 11.16 -18.64
N PHE A 22 4.51 11.42 -17.34
CA PHE A 22 3.46 11.16 -16.37
C PHE A 22 2.25 12.10 -16.60
N PRO A 23 0.98 11.63 -16.58
CA PRO A 23 0.49 10.30 -16.20
C PRO A 23 0.28 9.29 -17.34
N HIS A 24 0.59 9.65 -18.59
CA HIS A 24 0.36 8.76 -19.75
C HIS A 24 1.33 7.57 -19.80
N GLU A 25 2.55 7.76 -19.31
CA GLU A 25 3.58 6.73 -19.20
C GLU A 25 3.97 6.56 -17.73
N SER A 26 4.19 5.31 -17.31
CA SER A 26 4.64 4.97 -15.96
C SER A 26 5.91 4.11 -16.00
N ILE A 27 6.71 4.21 -14.94
CA ILE A 27 7.91 3.40 -14.76
C ILE A 27 7.46 2.03 -14.22
N PRO A 28 8.01 0.90 -14.71
CA PRO A 28 7.67 -0.41 -14.19
C PRO A 28 8.04 -0.51 -12.71
N ILE A 29 7.06 -0.88 -11.89
CA ILE A 29 7.22 -0.99 -10.44
C ILE A 29 7.84 -2.36 -10.11
N PRO A 30 8.95 -2.40 -9.36
CA PRO A 30 9.63 -3.65 -9.04
C PRO A 30 8.75 -4.60 -8.22
N ASP A 31 9.06 -5.89 -8.28
CA ASP A 31 8.47 -6.88 -7.39
C ASP A 31 8.87 -6.62 -5.93
N GLY A 32 7.94 -6.85 -5.01
CA GLY A 32 8.13 -6.54 -3.59
C GLY A 32 7.99 -5.06 -3.22
N TYR A 33 7.52 -4.22 -4.14
CA TYR A 33 7.12 -2.86 -3.80
C TYR A 33 6.05 -2.85 -2.69
N ARG A 34 6.13 -1.86 -1.80
CA ARG A 34 5.33 -1.75 -0.58
C ARG A 34 4.29 -0.65 -0.73
N GLY A 35 3.27 -0.92 -1.51
CA GLY A 35 2.17 0.00 -1.77
C GLY A 35 0.96 -0.25 -0.87
N GLU A 36 -0.22 -0.17 -1.46
CA GLU A 36 -1.49 -0.34 -0.80
C GLU A 36 -1.63 -1.72 -0.15
N HIS A 37 -2.30 -1.77 1.01
CA HIS A 37 -2.62 -3.03 1.66
C HIS A 37 -3.83 -3.66 0.97
N GLU A 38 -3.63 -4.83 0.36
CA GLU A 38 -4.68 -5.75 -0.03
C GLU A 38 -4.94 -6.71 1.12
N TYR A 39 -6.22 -6.94 1.41
CA TYR A 39 -6.65 -7.77 2.52
C TYR A 39 -7.64 -8.83 2.03
N ASP A 40 -7.35 -10.09 2.36
CA ASP A 40 -8.16 -11.26 2.07
C ASP A 40 -8.78 -11.76 3.38
N ILE A 41 -10.08 -11.50 3.53
CA ILE A 41 -10.80 -11.80 4.76
C ILE A 41 -11.00 -13.31 4.96
N ASP A 42 -11.11 -14.09 3.89
CA ASP A 42 -11.36 -15.53 3.92
C ASP A 42 -10.15 -16.28 4.49
N LYS A 43 -8.96 -15.75 4.23
CA LYS A 43 -7.70 -16.28 4.80
C LYS A 43 -7.49 -15.86 6.25
N CYS A 44 -8.18 -14.84 6.74
CA CYS A 44 -7.88 -14.29 8.06
C CYS A 44 -8.48 -15.12 9.21
N ILE A 45 -7.60 -15.55 10.12
CA ILE A 45 -7.97 -16.30 11.33
C ILE A 45 -8.14 -15.42 12.58
N SER A 46 -8.16 -14.09 12.43
CA SER A 46 -8.34 -13.14 13.54
C SER A 46 -7.31 -13.24 14.67
N CYS A 47 -6.07 -13.62 14.37
CA CYS A 47 -5.00 -13.79 15.36
C CYS A 47 -4.46 -12.47 15.95
N GLY A 48 -4.66 -11.33 15.28
CA GLY A 48 -4.21 -10.01 15.76
C GLY A 48 -2.70 -9.74 15.71
N LEU A 49 -1.90 -10.65 15.15
CA LEU A 49 -0.44 -10.49 15.06
C LEU A 49 -0.03 -9.25 14.25
N CYS A 50 -0.76 -8.94 13.17
CA CYS A 50 -0.53 -7.75 12.36
C CYS A 50 -0.68 -6.44 13.16
N ALA A 51 -1.66 -6.38 14.07
CA ALA A 51 -1.85 -5.24 14.96
C ALA A 51 -0.74 -5.15 16.01
N LYS A 52 -0.33 -6.30 16.58
CA LYS A 52 0.72 -6.36 17.60
C LYS A 52 2.10 -5.98 17.07
N ILE A 53 2.45 -6.40 15.86
CA ILE A 53 3.77 -6.11 15.27
C ILE A 53 3.89 -4.68 14.74
N CYS A 54 2.77 -3.99 14.50
CA CYS A 54 2.78 -2.69 13.86
C CYS A 54 3.47 -1.64 14.75
N PRO A 55 4.64 -1.09 14.35
CA PRO A 55 5.39 -0.15 15.19
C PRO A 55 4.62 1.16 15.42
N ASN A 56 3.85 1.59 14.41
CA ASN A 56 3.08 2.84 14.46
C ASN A 56 1.67 2.66 15.02
N ARG A 57 1.29 1.43 15.42
CA ARG A 57 -0.09 1.09 15.86
C ARG A 57 -1.16 1.58 14.87
N ALA A 58 -0.86 1.46 13.58
CA ALA A 58 -1.76 1.86 12.49
C ALA A 58 -2.91 0.86 12.27
N ILE A 59 -2.81 -0.34 12.84
CA ILE A 59 -3.77 -1.43 12.65
C ILE A 59 -4.53 -1.65 13.96
N GLU A 60 -5.86 -1.63 13.88
CA GLU A 60 -6.78 -1.90 14.98
C GLU A 60 -7.67 -3.10 14.62
N MET A 61 -7.87 -4.03 15.56
CA MET A 61 -8.75 -5.19 15.33
C MET A 61 -10.19 -4.82 15.68
N VAL A 62 -11.06 -4.68 14.68
CA VAL A 62 -12.47 -4.29 14.81
C VAL A 62 -13.40 -5.40 14.33
N GLU A 63 -14.64 -5.42 14.78
CA GLU A 63 -15.66 -6.32 14.21
C GLU A 63 -15.93 -5.97 12.74
N ALA A 64 -16.39 -6.95 11.95
CA ALA A 64 -16.91 -6.67 10.62
C ALA A 64 -18.08 -5.68 10.70
N THR A 65 -18.32 -4.94 9.61
CA THR A 65 -19.50 -4.07 9.52
C THR A 65 -20.78 -4.90 9.66
N GLU A 66 -21.86 -4.26 10.14
CA GLU A 66 -23.13 -4.95 10.42
C GLU A 66 -23.67 -5.74 9.23
N GLU A 67 -23.46 -5.26 8.00
CA GLU A 67 -23.79 -5.95 6.74
C GLU A 67 -23.18 -7.35 6.61
N TYR A 68 -22.01 -7.57 7.22
CA TYR A 68 -21.21 -8.79 7.06
C TYR A 68 -20.92 -9.52 8.36
N LYS A 69 -21.46 -9.03 9.48
CA LYS A 69 -21.25 -9.56 10.81
C LYS A 69 -21.75 -10.99 10.97
N GLU A 70 -22.84 -11.35 10.29
CA GLU A 70 -23.36 -12.73 10.29
C GLU A 70 -22.42 -13.71 9.60
N ARG A 71 -21.83 -13.32 8.46
CA ARG A 71 -20.90 -14.16 7.69
C ARG A 71 -19.51 -14.20 8.34
N TYR A 72 -19.11 -13.10 8.98
CA TYR A 72 -17.78 -12.89 9.54
C TYR A 72 -17.86 -12.34 10.97
N PRO A 73 -18.23 -13.16 11.97
CA PRO A 73 -18.47 -12.71 13.36
C PRO A 73 -17.18 -12.46 14.16
N LYS A 74 -16.03 -12.37 13.49
CA LYS A 74 -14.72 -12.23 14.13
C LYS A 74 -14.20 -10.80 14.02
N LYS A 75 -13.03 -10.55 14.61
CA LYS A 75 -12.32 -9.29 14.50
C LYS A 75 -11.34 -9.30 13.32
N TYR A 76 -11.25 -8.18 12.63
CA TYR A 76 -10.46 -7.98 11.42
C TYR A 76 -9.67 -6.67 11.49
N PRO A 77 -8.54 -6.57 10.78
CA PRO A 77 -7.69 -5.39 10.81
C PRO A 77 -8.33 -4.22 10.06
N LYS A 78 -8.63 -3.14 10.78
CA LYS A 78 -8.83 -1.80 10.24
C LYS A 78 -7.47 -1.09 10.17
N ILE A 79 -7.11 -0.58 9.00
CA ILE A 79 -5.78 -0.01 8.72
C ILE A 79 -5.91 1.49 8.49
N ASP A 80 -5.22 2.29 9.30
CA ASP A 80 -5.08 3.72 9.12
C ASP A 80 -3.84 4.03 8.27
N LEU A 81 -4.04 4.28 6.97
CA LEU A 81 -2.93 4.58 6.05
C LEU A 81 -2.23 5.91 6.39
N GLY A 82 -2.85 6.79 7.17
CA GLY A 82 -2.27 8.06 7.60
C GLY A 82 -1.24 7.89 8.71
N LYS A 83 -1.28 6.76 9.42
CA LYS A 83 -0.28 6.37 10.44
C LYS A 83 0.72 5.35 9.91
N CYS A 84 0.37 4.60 8.87
CA CYS A 84 1.19 3.52 8.34
C CYS A 84 2.50 4.05 7.72
N CYS A 85 3.62 3.40 8.02
CA CYS A 85 4.93 3.68 7.39
C CYS A 85 5.30 2.69 6.29
N PHE A 86 4.37 1.83 5.84
CA PHE A 86 4.57 0.88 4.73
C PHE A 86 5.78 -0.05 4.90
N CYS A 87 6.08 -0.47 6.13
CA CYS A 87 7.21 -1.34 6.45
C CYS A 87 7.02 -2.82 6.07
N ALA A 88 5.81 -3.25 5.72
CA ALA A 88 5.41 -4.63 5.39
C ALA A 88 5.51 -5.68 6.51
N LEU A 89 5.83 -5.32 7.76
CA LEU A 89 5.88 -6.28 8.87
C LEU A 89 4.56 -7.02 9.11
N CYS A 90 3.43 -6.39 8.81
CA CYS A 90 2.11 -7.00 8.90
C CYS A 90 1.90 -8.13 7.88
N GLN A 91 2.50 -8.02 6.70
CA GLN A 91 2.53 -9.07 5.68
C GLN A 91 3.42 -10.22 6.14
N ASP A 92 4.65 -9.92 6.56
CA ASP A 92 5.64 -10.94 6.91
C ASP A 92 5.23 -11.78 8.12
N ILE A 93 4.51 -11.19 9.09
CA ILE A 93 4.06 -11.92 10.28
C ILE A 93 2.78 -12.73 10.06
N CYS A 94 2.08 -12.53 8.94
CA CYS A 94 0.76 -13.12 8.75
C CYS A 94 0.86 -14.62 8.49
N PRO A 95 0.37 -15.50 9.38
CA PRO A 95 0.54 -16.95 9.21
C PRO A 95 -0.30 -17.56 8.08
N LYS A 96 -1.20 -16.76 7.49
CA LYS A 96 -2.14 -17.19 6.44
C LYS A 96 -2.08 -16.30 5.20
N ASP A 97 -1.10 -15.39 5.12
CA ASP A 97 -0.95 -14.47 4.00
C ASP A 97 -2.24 -13.68 3.67
N ALA A 98 -3.01 -13.34 4.72
CA ALA A 98 -4.28 -12.62 4.60
C ALA A 98 -4.10 -11.12 4.33
N ILE A 99 -2.91 -10.57 4.55
CA ILE A 99 -2.59 -9.17 4.27
C ILE A 99 -1.32 -9.10 3.44
N LYS A 100 -1.36 -8.35 2.33
CA LYS A 100 -0.23 -8.16 1.42
C LYS A 100 -0.14 -6.72 0.97
N LEU A 101 1.06 -6.24 0.71
CA LEU A 101 1.27 -4.94 0.08
C LEU A 101 1.36 -5.13 -1.43
N THR A 102 0.62 -4.31 -2.16
CA THR A 102 0.54 -4.35 -3.62
C THR A 102 1.54 -3.37 -4.24
N LYS A 103 1.58 -3.36 -5.57
CA LYS A 103 2.32 -2.34 -6.33
C LYS A 103 1.55 -1.02 -6.47
N TYR A 104 0.31 -0.94 -5.99
CA TYR A 104 -0.51 0.27 -6.14
C TYR A 104 -0.07 1.34 -5.14
N PHE A 105 0.24 2.55 -5.63
CA PHE A 105 0.77 3.65 -4.80
C PHE A 105 -0.02 4.96 -4.92
N PHE A 106 -1.04 5.03 -5.78
CA PHE A 106 -1.88 6.21 -5.94
C PHE A 106 -2.95 6.29 -4.84
N LEU A 107 -2.49 6.60 -3.62
CA LEU A 107 -3.32 6.62 -2.40
C LEU A 107 -3.74 8.02 -1.95
N SER A 108 -3.39 9.05 -2.71
CA SER A 108 -3.73 10.44 -2.39
C SER A 108 -5.25 10.65 -2.42
N THR A 109 -5.79 11.21 -1.35
CA THR A 109 -7.22 11.56 -1.21
C THR A 109 -7.34 12.91 -0.51
N PHE A 110 -8.38 13.66 -0.85
CA PHE A 110 -8.74 14.91 -0.15
C PHE A 110 -9.45 14.63 1.18
N ASP A 111 -10.20 13.53 1.25
CA ASP A 111 -10.96 13.16 2.44
C ASP A 111 -10.13 12.29 3.38
N LYS A 112 -9.99 12.73 4.63
CA LYS A 112 -9.27 11.99 5.68
C LYS A 112 -9.90 10.62 5.99
N SER A 113 -11.22 10.50 5.87
CA SER A 113 -11.93 9.24 6.14
C SER A 113 -11.54 8.13 5.17
N LYS A 114 -11.25 8.45 3.90
CA LYS A 114 -10.85 7.49 2.87
C LYS A 114 -9.46 6.89 3.09
N VAL A 115 -8.65 7.54 3.94
CA VAL A 115 -7.33 7.03 4.35
C VAL A 115 -7.47 5.84 5.31
N ILE A 116 -8.61 5.72 5.99
CA ILE A 116 -8.90 4.61 6.89
C ILE A 116 -9.54 3.48 6.09
N LYS A 117 -8.80 2.39 5.92
CA LYS A 117 -9.31 1.16 5.33
C LYS A 117 -9.99 0.31 6.39
N ASN A 118 -11.31 0.24 6.31
CA ASN A 118 -12.08 -0.76 7.05
C ASN A 118 -11.84 -2.15 6.44
N PRO A 119 -12.12 -3.23 7.19
CA PRO A 119 -12.13 -4.58 6.65
C PRO A 119 -13.28 -4.69 5.62
N ALA A 120 -13.02 -4.24 4.39
CA ALA A 120 -13.93 -4.35 3.28
C ALA A 120 -13.73 -5.72 2.64
N LEU A 121 -14.82 -6.49 2.54
CA LEU A 121 -14.86 -7.71 1.77
C LEU A 121 -14.59 -7.38 0.31
N LYS A 122 -13.97 -8.30 -0.43
CA LYS A 122 -14.06 -8.26 -1.89
C LYS A 122 -15.54 -8.27 -2.24
N THR A 123 -16.06 -7.19 -2.79
CA THR A 123 -17.31 -7.25 -3.53
C THR A 123 -17.05 -8.17 -4.70
N GLU A 124 -17.74 -9.31 -4.74
CA GLU A 124 -17.65 -10.27 -5.85
C GLU A 124 -17.94 -9.52 -7.16
N GLY A 125 -16.90 -9.16 -7.95
CA GLY A 125 -17.11 -8.47 -9.23
C GLY A 125 -16.09 -7.43 -9.72
N GLU A 126 -14.91 -7.27 -9.09
CA GLU A 126 -13.76 -6.55 -9.70
C GLU A 126 -12.47 -7.38 -9.63
#